data_AF-A0A936TIE1-F1
#
_entry.id   AF-A0A936TIE1-F1
#
_cell.length_a   1.000
_cell.length_b   1.000
_cell.length_c   1.000
_cell.angle_alpha   90.00
_cell.angle_beta   90.00
_cell.angle_gamma   90.00
#
_symmetry.space_group_name_H-M   'P 1'
#
loop_
_entity.id
_entity.type
_entity.pdbx_description
1 polymer ?
#
loop_
_entity_poly.entity_id
_entity_poly.type
_entity_poly.pdbx_seq_one_letter_code
_entity_poly.pdbx_strand_id
1 'polypeptide(L)' 'MTQFGYDANSNLLTVTDAKNQTTTYTYDNMDRLATRKDALNRTESYQDDLAGNLTHPARTGLRSTLRRTVRRWRSC' A
#
# COMPACT_ATOMS: atom_id res chain seq x y z
N MET A 1 -16.83 12.94 -15.71
CA MET A 1 -15.58 13.73 -15.61
C MET A 1 -14.74 13.10 -14.52
N THR A 2 -13.46 12.85 -14.77
CA THR A 2 -12.51 12.45 -13.73
C THR A 2 -11.92 13.70 -13.11
N GLN A 3 -11.85 13.77 -11.79
CA GLN A 3 -11.32 14.90 -11.04
C GLN A 3 -10.05 14.48 -10.31
N PHE A 4 -9.01 15.29 -10.44
CA PHE A 4 -7.71 15.05 -9.84
C PHE A 4 -7.43 16.16 -8.83
N GLY A 5 -7.07 15.80 -7.60
CA GLY A 5 -6.59 16.71 -6.58
C GLY A 5 -5.07 16.58 -6.45
N TYR A 6 -4.38 17.71 -6.44
CA TYR A 6 -2.93 17.77 -6.30
C TYR A 6 -2.55 18.52 -5.03
N ASP A 7 -1.40 18.18 -4.45
CA ASP A 7 -0.79 18.95 -3.35
C ASP A 7 0.02 20.16 -3.87
N ALA A 8 0.62 20.91 -2.94
CA ALA A 8 1.46 22.07 -3.26
C ALA A 8 2.75 21.71 -4.04
N ASN A 9 3.18 20.45 -3.97
CA ASN A 9 4.33 19.89 -4.68
C ASN A 9 3.94 19.29 -6.04
N SER A 10 2.67 19.44 -6.47
CA SER A 10 2.11 18.83 -7.67
C SER A 10 2.04 17.29 -7.64
N ASN A 11 2.05 16.70 -6.44
CA ASN A 11 1.79 15.27 -6.27
C ASN A 11 0.28 14.99 -6.25
N LEU A 12 -0.11 13.82 -6.75
CA LEU A 12 -1.51 13.44 -6.89
C LEU A 12 -2.11 12.98 -5.56
N LEU A 13 -2.90 13.80 -4.89
CA LEU A 13 -3.51 13.48 -3.59
C LEU A 13 -4.77 12.63 -3.72
N THR A 14 -5.62 12.95 -4.69
CA THR A 14 -6.92 12.30 -4.89
C THR A 14 -7.29 12.16 -6.36
N VAL A 15 -7.97 11.06 -6.68
CA VAL A 15 -8.59 10.83 -7.99
C VAL A 15 -10.02 10.43 -7.75
N THR A 16 -10.97 11.23 -8.23
CA THR A 16 -12.37 10.89 -8.24
C THR A 16 -12.80 10.57 -9.66
N ASP A 17 -13.15 9.30 -9.90
CA ASP A 17 -13.61 8.86 -11.21
C ASP A 17 -15.04 9.35 -11.49
N ALA A 18 -15.46 9.31 -12.76
CA ALA A 18 -16.82 9.66 -13.19
C ALA A 18 -17.91 8.78 -12.53
N LYS A 19 -17.53 7.63 -11.96
CA LYS A 19 -18.39 6.76 -11.16
C LYS A 19 -18.48 7.14 -9.68
N ASN A 20 -18.07 8.35 -9.29
CA ASN A 20 -17.96 8.79 -7.88
C ASN A 20 -17.03 7.89 -7.03
N GLN A 21 -16.07 7.23 -7.67
CA GLN A 21 -15.08 6.41 -6.98
C GLN A 21 -13.86 7.27 -6.65
N THR A 22 -13.68 7.61 -5.38
CA THR A 22 -12.52 8.37 -4.91
C THR A 22 -11.40 7.45 -4.46
N THR A 23 -10.23 7.62 -5.06
CA THR A 23 -8.97 7.00 -4.68
C THR A 23 -8.08 8.06 -4.05
N THR A 24 -7.52 7.79 -2.88
CA THR A 24 -6.64 8.71 -2.13
C THR A 24 -5.22 8.16 -2.14
N TYR A 25 -4.24 9.03 -2.28
CA TYR A 25 -2.83 8.69 -2.25
C TYR A 25 -2.16 9.53 -1.17
N THR A 26 -1.25 8.92 -0.41
CA THR A 26 -0.44 9.60 0.59
C THR A 26 1.02 9.42 0.27
N TYR A 27 1.80 10.49 0.42
CA TYR A 27 3.23 10.48 0.15
C TYR A 27 4.03 10.58 1.45
N ASP A 28 5.21 9.97 1.44
CA ASP A 28 6.22 10.13 2.47
C ASP A 28 7.02 11.44 2.29
N ASN A 29 7.84 11.81 3.26
CA ASN A 29 8.66 13.03 3.24
C ASN A 29 9.73 13.07 2.12
N MET A 30 9.87 11.99 1.35
CA MET A 30 10.70 11.91 0.14
C MET A 30 9.88 11.96 -1.16
N ASP A 31 8.63 12.43 -1.12
CA ASP A 31 7.69 12.48 -2.26
C ASP A 31 7.43 11.10 -2.91
N ARG A 32 7.55 10.03 -2.12
CA ARG A 32 7.28 8.65 -2.55
C ARG A 32 5.91 8.20 -2.09
N LEU A 33 5.20 7.41 -2.91
CA LEU A 33 3.88 6.90 -2.57
C LEU A 33 3.96 5.95 -1.37
N ALA A 34 3.43 6.36 -0.22
CA ALA A 34 3.41 5.57 1.00
C ALA A 34 2.17 4.69 1.09
N THR A 35 0.98 5.23 0.78
CA THR A 35 -0.26 4.47 0.80
C THR A 35 -1.21 4.90 -0.31
N ARG A 36 -1.98 3.94 -0.80
CA ARG A 36 -3.09 4.15 -1.73
C ARG A 36 -4.34 3.58 -1.10
N LYS A 37 -5.42 4.35 -1.11
CA LYS A 37 -6.73 3.93 -0.64
C LYS A 37 -7.75 4.03 -1.76
N ASP A 38 -8.32 2.90 -2.17
CA ASP A 38 -9.38 2.88 -3.17
C ASP A 38 -10.76 3.19 -2.56
N ALA A 39 -11.73 3.52 -3.42
CA ALA A 39 -13.12 3.78 -3.07
C ALA A 39 -13.82 2.63 -2.30
N LEU A 40 -13.26 1.42 -2.38
CA LEU A 40 -13.73 0.23 -1.65
C LEU A 40 -13.12 0.11 -0.24
N ASN A 41 -12.53 1.20 0.29
CA ASN A 41 -11.76 1.21 1.55
C ASN A 41 -10.63 0.18 1.59
N ARG A 42 -10.12 -0.23 0.41
CA ARG A 42 -8.93 -1.08 0.32
C ARG A 42 -7.72 -0.18 0.41
N THR A 43 -6.93 -0.36 1.46
CA THR A 43 -5.68 0.36 1.65
C THR A 43 -4.51 -0.55 1.30
N GLU A 44 -3.70 -0.10 0.36
CA GLU A 44 -2.45 -0.70 -0.07
C GLU A 44 -1.30 0.19 0.39
N SER A 45 -0.44 -0.34 1.27
CA SER A 45 0.72 0.38 1.77
C SER A 45 1.96 -0.08 1.01
N TYR A 46 2.72 0.87 0.48
CA TYR A 46 4.00 0.65 -0.18
C TYR A 46 5.07 1.11 0.80
N GLN A 47 5.80 0.15 1.37
CA GLN A 47 6.94 0.43 2.24
C GLN A 47 8.18 0.04 1.44
N ASP A 48 8.88 1.04 0.93
CA ASP A 48 10.20 0.83 0.34
C ASP A 48 11.17 0.54 1.50
N ASP A 49 11.51 -0.74 1.67
CA ASP A 49 12.64 -1.12 2.52
C ASP A 49 13.90 -0.42 1.96
N LEU A 50 14.85 -0.06 2.83
CA LEU A 50 16.07 0.70 2.49
C LEU A 50 16.91 0.06 1.35
N ALA A 51 16.59 -1.19 0.99
CA ALA A 51 17.16 -1.96 -0.11
C ALA A 51 16.53 -1.69 -1.50
N GLY A 52 15.56 -0.77 -1.64
CA GLY A 52 14.94 -0.45 -2.93
C GLY A 52 14.14 -1.62 -3.55
N ASN A 53 13.77 -2.59 -2.72
CA ASN A 53 12.99 -3.74 -3.16
C ASN A 53 11.52 -3.41 -2.89
N LEU A 54 10.73 -3.26 -3.97
CA LEU A 54 9.29 -3.09 -3.92
C LEU A 54 8.68 -4.33 -3.23
N THR A 55 8.57 -4.30 -1.91
CA THR A 55 7.80 -5.32 -1.22
C THR A 55 6.35 -5.06 -1.59
N HIS A 56 5.80 -5.98 -2.38
CA HIS A 56 4.41 -5.96 -2.82
C HIS A 56 3.50 -5.40 -1.72
N PRO A 57 2.55 -4.52 -2.06
CA PRO A 57 1.67 -3.91 -1.07
C PRO A 57 1.04 -5.02 -0.25
N ALA A 58 1.44 -5.09 1.02
CA ALA A 58 0.88 -6.07 1.93
C ALA A 58 -0.56 -5.63 2.14
N ARG A 59 -1.50 -6.27 1.44
CA ARG A 59 -2.93 -6.15 1.72
C ARG A 59 -3.10 -6.43 3.21
N THR A 60 -3.31 -5.37 3.98
CA THR A 60 -3.46 -5.44 5.43
C THR A 60 -4.75 -6.20 5.74
N GLY A 61 -4.64 -7.53 5.81
CA GLY A 61 -5.80 -8.41 5.86
C GLY A 61 -5.50 -9.89 5.92
N LEU A 62 -4.27 -10.33 5.67
CA LEU A 62 -3.87 -11.71 5.95
C LEU A 62 -2.65 -11.69 6.84
N ARG A 63 -2.88 -11.80 8.15
CA ARG A 63 -1.94 -12.46 9.06
C ARG A 63 -1.77 -13.90 8.55
N SER A 64 -0.96 -14.07 7.52
CA SER A 64 -0.34 -15.34 7.18
C SER A 64 0.63 -15.65 8.30
N THR A 65 0.08 -16.17 9.39
CA THR A 65 0.83 -16.91 10.39
C THR A 65 1.25 -18.23 9.74
N LEU A 66 2.01 -18.17 8.65
CA LEU A 66 2.75 -19.29 8.14
C LEU A 66 3.91 -19.48 9.12
N ARG A 67 3.61 -20.06 10.29
CA ARG A 67 4.60 -20.75 11.09
C ARG A 67 5.06 -21.93 10.25
N ARG A 68 6.01 -21.61 9.39
CA ARG A 68 6.88 -22.51 8.66
C ARG A 68 7.31 -23.59 9.64
N THR A 69 6.78 -24.79 9.44
CA THR A 69 7.11 -26.00 10.19
C THR A 69 8.62 -26.18 10.16
N VAL A 70 9.32 -25.76 11.23
CA VAL A 70 10.66 -26.25 11.49
C VAL A 70 10.45 -27.66 12.01
N ARG A 71 10.60 -28.63 11.11
CA ARG A 71 10.91 -30.01 11.49
C ARG A 71 12.10 -29.95 12.44
N ARG A 72 11.85 -30.19 13.72
CA ARG A 72 12.91 -30.54 14.66
C ARG A 72 12.80 -32.03 14.90
N TRP A 73 13.41 -32.80 14.01
CA TRP A 73 13.85 -34.15 14.36
C TRP A 73 14.80 -34.01 15.56
N ARG A 74 14.35 -34.42 16.74
CA ARG A 74 15.25 -34.81 17.83
C ARG A 74 14.71 -36.08 18.44
N SER A 75 15.41 -37.15 18.08
CA SER A 75 15.43 -38.47 18.71
C SER A 75 15.77 -38.35 20.20
N CYS A 76 14.99 -39.03 21.04
CA CYS A 76 15.40 -40.01 22.04
C CYS A 76 14.16 -40.50 22.78
#